data_AF-A0AAD2FHB2-F1
#
_entry.id   AF-A0AAD2FHB2-F1
#
_cell.length_a   1.000
_cell.length_b   1.000
_cell.length_c   1.000
_cell.angle_alpha   90.00
_cell.angle_beta   90.00
_cell.angle_gamma   90.00
#
_symmetry.space_group_name_H-M   'P 1'
#
loop_
_entity.id
_entity.type
_entity.pdbx_description
1 polymer ?
#
loop_
_entity_poly.entity_id
_entity_poly.type
_entity_poly.pdbx_seq_one_letter_code
_entity_poly.pdbx_strand_id
1 'polypeptide(L)'
;MGSNVSKPQPANPEDSVFSLSNVLQEQMIKEYNDEQVVKLFGKQIERLGEQKATLVKETVEQRGILKQHMNAFREQNEEIQKKLDQDAEQFEDRFSDIANVVDYDSERLEKKFLTKGDLKHSLSTTPCSTERANVAMCLQHRNTSACNEFIELFSTCSNKSIAHE
;
A
#
# COMPACT_ATOMS: atom_id res chain seq x y z
N MET A 1 -31.94 -98.94 46.05
CA MET A 1 -31.66 -97.84 45.11
C MET A 1 -32.16 -96.56 45.75
N GLY A 2 -31.23 -95.75 46.27
CA GLY A 2 -31.54 -94.52 46.98
C GLY A 2 -31.40 -93.31 46.06
N SER A 3 -32.33 -92.38 46.17
CA SER A 3 -32.14 -91.00 45.73
C SER A 3 -32.68 -90.11 46.84
N ASN A 4 -31.74 -89.64 47.67
CA ASN A 4 -31.99 -88.64 48.70
C ASN A 4 -32.28 -87.31 48.01
N VAL A 5 -33.44 -86.74 48.33
CA VAL A 5 -33.78 -85.35 48.06
C VAL A 5 -32.85 -84.47 48.91
N SER A 6 -31.90 -83.82 48.27
CA SER A 6 -31.04 -82.81 48.91
C SER A 6 -31.87 -81.56 49.19
N LYS A 7 -32.14 -81.34 50.48
CA LYS A 7 -32.68 -80.10 51.04
C LYS A 7 -31.66 -78.98 50.82
N PRO A 8 -32.05 -77.76 50.38
CA PRO A 8 -31.12 -76.64 50.34
C PRO A 8 -30.73 -76.27 51.78
N GLN A 9 -29.43 -76.20 52.05
CA GLN A 9 -28.89 -75.60 53.28
C GLN A 9 -29.26 -74.10 53.32
N PRO A 10 -29.60 -73.55 54.49
CA PRO A 10 -29.84 -72.12 54.63
C PRO A 10 -28.52 -71.37 54.43
N ALA A 11 -28.53 -70.39 53.54
CA ALA A 11 -27.43 -69.45 53.37
C ALA A 11 -27.22 -68.66 54.67
N ASN A 12 -25.95 -68.56 55.10
CA ASN A 12 -25.58 -67.77 56.27
C ASN A 12 -25.94 -66.29 56.04
N PRO A 13 -26.69 -65.65 56.96
CA PRO A 13 -27.12 -64.25 56.82
C PRO A 13 -25.98 -63.24 57.02
N GLU A 14 -24.78 -63.66 57.43
CA GLU A 14 -23.63 -62.79 57.68
C GLU A 14 -22.87 -62.38 56.40
N ASP A 15 -22.90 -63.20 55.35
CA ASP A 15 -22.25 -62.88 54.06
C ASP A 15 -23.03 -61.83 53.24
N SER A 16 -24.33 -61.70 53.49
CA SER A 16 -25.22 -60.77 52.78
C SER A 16 -24.99 -59.31 53.18
N VAL A 17 -24.72 -59.06 54.47
CA VAL A 17 -24.54 -57.71 55.03
C VAL A 17 -23.17 -57.11 54.66
N PHE A 18 -22.12 -57.95 54.61
CA PHE A 18 -20.80 -57.52 54.12
C PHE A 18 -20.79 -57.24 52.61
N SER A 19 -21.60 -57.94 51.81
CA SER A 19 -21.74 -57.65 50.38
C SER A 19 -22.45 -56.32 50.11
N LEU A 20 -23.49 -55.98 50.88
CA LEU A 20 -24.21 -54.71 50.80
C LEU A 20 -23.33 -53.51 51.19
N SER A 21 -22.48 -53.67 52.21
CA SER A 21 -21.46 -52.68 52.61
C SER A 21 -20.48 -52.37 51.49
N ASN A 22 -19.96 -53.40 50.81
CA ASN A 22 -19.00 -53.24 49.71
C ASN A 22 -19.65 -52.61 48.47
N VAL A 23 -20.88 -52.99 48.14
CA VAL A 23 -21.65 -52.39 47.03
C VAL A 23 -21.95 -50.92 47.29
N LEU A 24 -22.32 -50.55 48.52
CA LEU A 24 -22.54 -49.15 48.91
C LEU A 24 -21.24 -48.33 48.86
N GLN A 25 -20.11 -48.90 49.30
CA GLN A 25 -18.81 -48.25 49.18
C GLN A 25 -18.40 -48.05 47.72
N GLU A 26 -18.56 -49.05 46.85
CA GLU A 26 -18.27 -48.91 45.42
C GLU A 26 -19.16 -47.87 44.75
N GLN A 27 -20.43 -47.79 45.14
CA GLN A 27 -21.38 -46.83 44.60
C GLN A 27 -21.06 -45.40 45.03
N MET A 28 -20.70 -45.18 46.31
CA MET A 28 -20.20 -43.88 46.77
C MET A 28 -18.87 -43.47 46.12
N ILE A 29 -17.96 -44.41 45.87
CA ILE A 29 -16.69 -44.14 45.16
C ILE A 29 -16.96 -43.75 43.71
N LYS A 30 -17.93 -44.40 43.05
CA LYS A 30 -18.35 -44.02 41.69
C LYS A 30 -18.97 -42.64 41.66
N GLU A 31 -19.94 -42.36 42.53
CA GLU A 31 -20.57 -41.04 42.60
C GLU A 31 -19.56 -39.93 42.91
N TYR A 32 -18.61 -40.17 43.81
CA TYR A 32 -17.53 -39.23 44.11
C TYR A 32 -16.59 -39.01 42.92
N ASN A 33 -16.22 -40.07 42.21
CA ASN A 33 -15.40 -39.95 41.00
C ASN A 33 -16.13 -39.21 39.88
N ASP A 34 -17.42 -39.48 39.68
CA ASP A 34 -18.25 -38.78 38.69
C ASP A 34 -18.35 -37.29 39.04
N GLU A 35 -18.55 -36.94 40.32
CA GLU A 35 -18.63 -35.55 40.76
C GLU A 35 -17.28 -34.81 40.60
N GLN A 36 -16.16 -35.49 40.85
CA GLN A 36 -14.80 -34.95 40.63
C GLN A 36 -14.54 -34.73 39.14
N VAL A 37 -14.94 -35.67 38.27
CA VAL A 37 -14.80 -35.57 36.82
C VAL A 37 -15.64 -34.40 36.29
N VAL A 38 -16.88 -34.23 36.75
CA VAL A 38 -17.74 -33.09 36.38
C VAL A 38 -17.11 -31.76 36.81
N LYS A 39 -16.53 -31.66 38.01
CA LYS A 39 -15.81 -30.46 38.47
C LYS A 39 -14.57 -30.17 37.62
N LEU A 40 -13.83 -31.19 37.20
CA LEU A 40 -12.67 -31.04 36.31
C LEU A 40 -13.07 -30.58 34.90
N PHE A 41 -14.12 -31.16 34.33
CA PHE A 41 -14.66 -30.72 33.04
C PHE A 41 -15.22 -29.30 33.09
N GLY A 42 -15.91 -28.93 34.17
CA GLY A 42 -16.39 -27.57 34.39
C GLY A 42 -15.24 -26.55 34.34
N LYS A 43 -14.14 -26.82 35.06
CA LYS A 43 -12.94 -25.97 35.04
C LYS A 43 -12.26 -25.91 33.67
N GLN A 44 -12.25 -27.00 32.91
CA GLN A 44 -11.72 -26.99 31.55
C GLN A 44 -12.58 -26.16 30.59
N ILE A 45 -13.91 -26.27 30.69
CA ILE A 45 -14.84 -25.49 29.88
C ILE A 45 -14.73 -24.00 30.23
N GLU A 46 -14.61 -23.66 31.51
CA GLU A 46 -14.41 -22.28 31.96
C GLU A 46 -13.10 -21.70 31.39
N ARG A 47 -11.98 -22.42 31.49
CA ARG A 47 -10.71 -22.02 30.87
C ARG A 47 -10.79 -21.85 29.35
N LEU A 48 -11.48 -22.78 28.66
CA LEU A 48 -11.69 -22.67 27.21
C LEU A 48 -12.57 -21.46 26.86
N GLY A 49 -13.57 -21.17 27.69
CA GLY A 49 -14.44 -20.00 27.56
C GLY A 49 -13.66 -18.70 27.69
N GLU A 50 -12.81 -18.59 28.71
CA GLU A 50 -11.94 -17.43 28.94
C GLU A 50 -10.97 -17.23 27.77
N GLN A 51 -10.28 -18.28 27.32
CA GLN A 51 -9.36 -18.20 26.17
C GLN A 51 -10.06 -17.78 24.87
N LYS A 52 -11.29 -18.27 24.66
CA LYS A 52 -12.08 -17.86 23.49
C LYS A 52 -12.52 -16.41 23.61
N ALA A 53 -12.92 -15.96 24.80
CA ALA A 53 -13.30 -14.58 25.03
C ALA A 53 -12.13 -13.61 24.82
N THR A 54 -10.91 -13.95 25.27
CA THR A 54 -9.72 -13.13 25.03
C THR A 54 -9.37 -13.07 23.56
N LEU A 55 -9.37 -14.21 22.85
CA LEU A 55 -9.14 -14.25 21.40
C LEU A 55 -10.13 -13.40 20.62
N VAL A 56 -11.42 -13.48 20.96
CA VAL A 56 -12.46 -12.67 20.32
C VAL A 56 -12.22 -11.18 20.59
N LYS A 57 -11.88 -10.81 21.82
CA LYS A 57 -11.58 -9.42 22.18
C LYS A 57 -10.38 -8.88 21.38
N GLU A 58 -9.28 -9.63 21.34
CA GLU A 58 -8.08 -9.27 20.56
C GLU A 58 -8.40 -9.12 19.07
N THR A 59 -9.21 -10.05 18.51
CA THR A 59 -9.60 -9.99 17.10
C THR A 59 -10.47 -8.76 16.80
N VAL A 60 -11.37 -8.39 17.72
CA VAL A 60 -12.20 -7.18 17.59
C VAL A 60 -11.36 -5.92 17.67
N GLU A 61 -10.41 -5.85 18.60
CA GLU A 61 -9.48 -4.72 18.73
C GLU A 61 -8.62 -4.57 17.47
N GLN A 62 -8.06 -5.66 16.97
CA GLN A 62 -7.29 -5.66 15.71
C GLN A 62 -8.13 -5.21 14.51
N ARG A 63 -9.38 -5.66 14.40
CA ARG A 63 -10.31 -5.18 13.36
C ARG A 63 -10.61 -3.70 13.50
N GLY A 64 -10.74 -3.20 14.73
CA GLY A 64 -10.94 -1.77 15.01
C GLY A 64 -9.76 -0.93 14.54
N ILE A 65 -8.55 -1.33 14.91
CA ILE A 65 -7.29 -0.67 14.51
C ILE A 65 -7.13 -0.71 12.98
N LEU A 66 -7.36 -1.86 12.36
CA LEU A 66 -7.26 -2.00 10.90
C LEU A 66 -8.26 -1.07 10.18
N LYS A 67 -9.49 -0.97 10.69
CA LYS A 67 -10.51 -0.07 10.12
C LYS A 67 -10.08 1.40 10.24
N GLN A 68 -9.50 1.80 11.36
CA GLN A 68 -8.98 3.16 11.54
C GLN A 68 -7.84 3.45 10.57
N HIS A 69 -6.88 2.53 10.43
CA HIS A 69 -5.78 2.67 9.45
C HIS A 69 -6.28 2.73 8.01
N MET A 70 -7.27 1.92 7.65
CA MET A 70 -7.87 1.96 6.31
C MET A 70 -8.58 3.28 6.01
N ASN A 71 -9.29 3.85 6.99
CA ASN A 71 -9.92 5.15 6.83
C ASN A 71 -8.88 6.26 6.69
N ALA A 72 -7.85 6.28 7.54
CA ALA A 72 -6.78 7.26 7.46
C ALA A 72 -6.03 7.17 6.12
N PHE A 73 -5.78 5.96 5.61
CA PHE A 73 -5.15 5.77 4.31
C PHE A 73 -6.03 6.26 3.15
N ARG A 74 -7.35 6.08 3.23
CA ARG A 74 -8.28 6.64 2.23
C ARG A 74 -8.27 8.16 2.24
N GLU A 75 -8.35 8.78 3.41
CA GLU A 75 -8.30 10.24 3.55
C GLU A 75 -6.98 10.81 2.99
N GLN A 76 -5.85 10.16 3.27
CA GLN A 76 -4.56 10.56 2.70
C GLN A 76 -4.52 10.45 1.17
N ASN A 77 -5.06 9.37 0.60
CA ASN A 77 -5.12 9.21 -0.85
C ASN A 77 -6.03 10.25 -1.50
N GLU A 78 -7.18 10.55 -0.90
CA GLU A 78 -8.08 11.61 -1.38
C GLU A 78 -7.38 12.98 -1.36
N GLU A 79 -6.61 13.29 -0.32
CA GLU A 79 -5.84 14.54 -0.25
C GLU A 79 -4.74 14.60 -1.33
N ILE A 80 -4.02 13.51 -1.54
CA ILE A 80 -2.98 13.42 -2.57
C ILE A 80 -3.57 13.55 -3.97
N GLN A 81 -4.67 12.84 -4.25
CA GLN A 81 -5.37 12.94 -5.53
C GLN A 81 -5.85 14.37 -5.79
N LYS A 82 -6.45 15.01 -4.79
CA LYS A 82 -6.89 16.40 -4.91
C LYS A 82 -5.74 17.36 -5.22
N LYS A 83 -4.57 17.17 -4.61
CA LYS A 83 -3.38 17.98 -4.92
C LYS A 83 -2.88 17.73 -6.34
N LEU A 84 -2.83 16.48 -6.78
CA LEU A 84 -2.43 16.14 -8.14
C LEU A 84 -3.39 16.73 -9.18
N ASP A 85 -4.69 16.70 -8.93
CA ASP A 85 -5.69 17.30 -9.82
C ASP A 85 -5.51 18.83 -9.90
N GLN A 86 -5.26 19.49 -8.77
CA GLN A 86 -4.98 20.93 -8.71
C GLN A 86 -3.69 21.31 -9.46
N ASP A 87 -2.63 20.52 -9.29
CA ASP A 87 -1.36 20.75 -9.99
C ASP A 87 -1.55 20.54 -11.50
N ALA A 88 -2.30 19.51 -11.90
CA ALA A 88 -2.59 19.23 -13.31
C ALA A 88 -3.37 20.38 -13.97
N GLU A 89 -4.42 20.88 -13.31
CA GLU A 89 -5.19 22.04 -13.78
C GLU A 89 -4.30 23.29 -13.90
N GLN A 90 -3.44 23.53 -12.92
CA GLN A 90 -2.49 24.66 -12.98
C GLN A 90 -1.49 24.52 -14.14
N PHE A 91 -1.02 23.32 -14.44
CA PHE A 91 -0.12 23.11 -15.58
C PHE A 91 -0.86 23.30 -16.90
N GLU A 92 -2.09 22.81 -17.03
CA GLU A 92 -2.92 22.99 -18.21
C GLU A 92 -3.13 24.48 -18.54
N ASP A 93 -3.49 25.28 -17.54
CA ASP A 93 -3.62 26.73 -17.68
C ASP A 93 -2.32 27.39 -18.17
N ARG A 94 -1.19 27.05 -17.55
CA ARG A 94 0.13 27.60 -17.95
C ARG A 94 0.53 27.19 -19.36
N PHE A 95 0.25 25.95 -19.76
CA PHE A 95 0.54 25.50 -21.12
C PHE A 95 -0.34 26.22 -22.14
N SER A 96 -1.61 26.44 -21.83
CA SER A 96 -2.52 27.23 -22.66
C SER A 96 -2.03 28.68 -22.83
N ASP A 97 -1.65 29.34 -21.74
CA ASP A 97 -1.10 30.70 -21.78
C ASP A 97 0.20 30.78 -22.60
N ILE A 98 1.12 29.84 -22.39
CA ILE A 98 2.39 29.79 -23.14
C ILE A 98 2.12 29.52 -24.62
N ALA A 99 1.20 28.60 -24.95
CA ALA A 99 0.85 28.32 -26.34
C ALA A 99 0.31 29.57 -27.04
N ASN A 100 -0.60 30.31 -26.39
CA ASN A 100 -1.14 31.56 -26.93
C ASN A 100 -0.05 32.62 -27.14
N VAL A 101 0.91 32.74 -26.22
CA VAL A 101 2.04 33.68 -26.37
C VAL A 101 2.95 33.28 -27.52
N VAL A 102 3.27 31.98 -27.64
CA VAL A 102 4.12 31.46 -28.72
C VAL A 102 3.44 31.65 -30.08
N ASP A 103 2.14 31.38 -30.18
CA ASP A 103 1.37 31.59 -31.41
C ASP A 103 1.34 33.07 -31.79
N TYR A 104 1.08 33.97 -30.83
CA TYR A 104 1.12 35.41 -31.05
C TYR A 104 2.50 35.90 -31.53
N ASP A 105 3.57 35.46 -30.87
CA ASP A 105 4.93 35.85 -31.25
C ASP A 105 5.34 35.24 -32.60
N SER A 106 4.91 34.02 -32.90
CA SER A 106 5.13 33.37 -34.20
C SER A 106 4.46 34.16 -35.32
N GLU A 107 3.17 34.49 -35.18
CA GLU A 107 2.45 35.31 -36.17
C GLU A 107 3.07 36.70 -36.34
N ARG A 108 3.54 37.30 -35.24
CA ARG A 108 4.20 38.61 -35.27
C ARG A 108 5.53 38.56 -36.00
N LEU A 109 6.33 37.52 -35.78
CA LEU A 109 7.59 37.29 -36.48
C LEU A 109 7.34 36.99 -37.96
N GLU A 110 6.40 36.10 -38.28
CA GLU A 110 5.98 35.81 -39.66
C GLU A 110 5.60 37.09 -40.40
N LYS A 111 4.75 37.94 -39.81
CA LYS A 111 4.38 39.23 -40.43
C LYS A 111 5.59 40.12 -40.66
N LYS A 112 6.53 40.23 -39.69
CA LYS A 112 7.75 41.06 -39.84
C LYS A 112 8.70 40.54 -40.94
N PHE A 113 8.83 39.23 -41.08
CA PHE A 113 9.77 38.61 -42.04
C PHE A 113 9.16 38.37 -43.43
N LEU A 114 7.85 38.18 -43.55
CA LEU A 114 7.15 38.00 -44.83
C LEU A 114 6.77 39.32 -45.52
N THR A 115 6.51 40.40 -44.76
CA THR A 115 6.13 41.69 -45.38
C THR A 115 7.31 42.49 -45.94
N LYS A 116 8.55 42.16 -45.57
CA LYS A 116 9.74 42.65 -46.26
C LYS A 116 10.14 41.60 -47.29
N GLY A 117 9.69 41.78 -48.53
CA GLY A 117 9.97 40.91 -49.68
C GLY A 117 11.44 40.88 -50.13
N ASP A 118 12.40 40.76 -49.19
CA ASP A 118 13.82 40.60 -49.45
C ASP A 118 14.41 39.53 -48.52
N LEU A 119 13.93 38.29 -48.68
CA LEU A 119 14.71 37.10 -48.29
C LEU A 119 15.61 36.69 -49.47
N LYS A 120 16.40 37.64 -49.98
CA LYS A 120 17.67 37.27 -50.63
C LYS A 120 18.67 37.04 -49.51
N HIS A 121 18.75 35.79 -49.06
CA HIS A 121 19.74 35.31 -48.10
C HIS A 121 21.16 35.59 -48.60
N SER A 122 21.71 36.73 -48.18
CA SER A 122 23.14 36.87 -48.01
C SER A 122 23.48 36.23 -46.67
N LEU A 123 24.37 35.22 -46.66
CA LEU A 123 24.92 34.64 -45.44
C LEU A 123 25.63 35.68 -44.54
N SER A 124 25.89 36.88 -45.06
CA SER A 124 26.64 37.95 -44.41
C SER A 124 25.81 38.95 -43.60
N THR A 125 24.47 38.91 -43.66
CA THR A 125 23.61 39.93 -43.03
C THR A 125 22.96 39.48 -41.72
N THR A 126 22.93 38.18 -41.42
CA THR A 126 22.44 37.71 -40.12
C THR A 126 23.55 37.83 -39.09
N PRO A 127 23.40 38.62 -38.01
CA PRO A 127 24.40 38.67 -36.96
C PRO A 127 24.62 37.25 -36.41
N CYS A 128 25.89 36.90 -36.23
CA CYS A 128 26.32 35.61 -35.68
C CYS A 128 25.99 34.37 -36.53
N SER A 129 25.79 34.52 -37.84
CA SER A 129 25.47 33.41 -38.76
C SER A 129 26.58 32.34 -38.81
N THR A 130 27.84 32.77 -38.81
CA THR A 130 29.02 31.90 -38.85
C THR A 130 29.15 31.09 -37.57
N GLU A 131 28.97 31.74 -36.41
CA GLU A 131 29.02 31.13 -35.10
C GLU A 131 27.88 30.13 -34.90
N ARG A 132 26.68 30.45 -35.40
CA ARG A 132 25.52 29.53 -35.41
C ARG A 132 25.78 28.30 -36.27
N ALA A 133 26.38 28.48 -37.46
CA ALA A 133 26.75 27.36 -38.33
C ALA A 133 27.79 26.45 -37.68
N ASN A 134 28.79 27.03 -37.00
CA ASN A 134 29.82 26.28 -36.29
C ASN A 134 29.27 25.46 -35.11
N VAL A 135 28.33 26.02 -34.34
CA VAL A 135 27.62 25.29 -33.28
C VAL A 135 26.82 24.13 -33.87
N ALA A 136 26.06 24.38 -34.93
CA ALA A 136 25.24 23.35 -35.58
C ALA A 136 26.10 22.21 -36.15
N MET A 137 27.20 22.53 -36.84
CA MET A 137 28.15 21.55 -37.37
C MET A 137 28.83 20.74 -36.25
N CYS A 138 29.21 21.40 -35.15
CA CYS A 138 29.84 20.71 -34.04
C CYS A 138 28.88 19.72 -33.36
N LEU A 139 27.63 20.17 -33.08
CA LEU A 139 26.60 19.33 -32.45
C LEU A 139 26.14 18.18 -33.33
N GLN A 140 26.25 18.32 -34.66
CA GLN A 140 25.93 17.24 -35.59
C GLN A 140 26.98 16.12 -35.59
N HIS A 141 28.22 16.41 -35.18
CA HIS A 141 29.35 15.48 -35.27
C HIS A 141 29.96 15.08 -33.92
N ARG A 142 29.67 15.79 -32.82
CA ARG A 142 30.30 15.58 -31.50
C ARG A 142 29.30 15.78 -30.35
N ASN A 143 29.70 15.31 -29.16
CA ASN A 143 28.95 15.54 -27.91
C ASN A 143 28.93 17.03 -27.53
N THR A 144 27.84 17.47 -26.93
CA THR A 144 27.59 18.86 -26.48
C THR A 144 28.75 19.49 -25.71
N SER A 145 29.40 18.75 -24.80
CA SER A 145 30.54 19.25 -24.03
C SER A 145 31.78 19.60 -24.85
N ALA A 146 31.96 19.00 -26.03
CA ALA A 146 33.07 19.32 -26.92
C ALA A 146 32.80 20.55 -27.81
N CYS A 147 31.56 21.06 -27.78
CA CYS A 147 31.12 22.22 -28.54
C CYS A 147 30.96 23.48 -27.68
N ASN A 148 31.34 23.42 -26.39
CA ASN A 148 31.21 24.53 -25.45
C ASN A 148 31.92 25.80 -25.95
N GLU A 149 33.10 25.69 -26.57
CA GLU A 149 33.83 26.83 -27.12
C GLU A 149 33.03 27.54 -28.24
N PHE A 150 32.38 26.77 -29.12
CA PHE A 150 31.52 27.34 -30.17
C PHE A 150 30.24 27.95 -29.60
N ILE A 151 29.68 27.34 -28.55
CA ILE A 151 28.49 27.85 -27.85
C ILE A 151 28.82 29.17 -27.13
N GLU A 152 29.98 29.28 -26.49
CA GLU A 152 30.44 30.52 -25.85
C GLU A 152 30.70 31.64 -26.86
N LEU A 153 31.30 31.32 -28.02
CA LEU A 153 31.49 32.27 -29.11
C LEU A 153 30.15 32.77 -29.67
N PHE A 154 29.18 31.87 -29.86
CA PHE A 154 27.82 32.23 -30.28
C PHE A 154 27.11 33.09 -29.23
N SER A 155 27.22 32.74 -27.95
CA SER A 155 26.66 33.52 -26.83
C SER A 155 27.26 34.93 -26.76
N THR A 156 28.58 35.04 -26.92
CA THR A 156 29.29 36.33 -26.91
C THR A 156 28.89 37.20 -28.10
N CYS A 157 28.79 36.61 -29.30
CA CYS A 157 28.34 37.31 -30.49
C CYS A 157 26.88 37.77 -30.33
N SER A 158 26.00 36.88 -29.86
CA SER A 158 24.57 37.17 -29.63
C SER A 158 24.38 38.32 -28.64
N ASN A 159 25.09 38.28 -27.51
CA ASN A 159 25.04 39.34 -26.50
C ASN A 159 25.56 40.68 -27.03
N LYS A 160 26.59 40.67 -27.88
CA LYS A 160 27.10 41.88 -28.54
C LYS A 160 26.12 42.43 -29.59
N SER A 161 25.45 41.56 -30.35
CA SER A 161 24.44 42.00 -31.32
C SER A 161 23.19 42.57 -30.64
N ILE A 162 22.79 42.03 -29.48
CA ILE A 162 21.67 42.53 -28.68
C ILE A 162 22.03 43.87 -28.01
N ALA A 163 23.29 44.08 -27.62
CA ALA A 163 23.75 45.33 -27.00
C ALA A 163 24.00 46.49 -28.00
N HIS A 164 24.01 46.21 -29.30
CA HIS A 164 24.25 47.19 -30.37
C HIS A 164 23.02 47.47 -31.28
N GLU A 165 21.86 46.88 -30.99
CA GLU A 165 20.53 47.31 -31.46
C GLU A 165 19.89 48.32 -30.49
#